data_AF-A0A093XK69-F1
#
_entry.id   AF-A0A093XK69-F1
#
_cell.length_a   1.000
_cell.length_b   1.000
_cell.length_c   1.000
_cell.angle_alpha   90.00
_cell.angle_beta   90.00
_cell.angle_gamma   90.00
#
_symmetry.space_group_name_H-M   'P 1'
#
loop_
_entity.id
_entity.type
_entity.pdbx_description
1 polymer ?
#
loop_
_entity_poly.entity_id
_entity_poly.type
_entity_poly.pdbx_seq_one_letter_code
_entity_poly.pdbx_strand_id
1 'polypeptide(L)'
;MIPPIDSAVLAANPKFALLHKTLSTKLLTPDGGTKNHPAQPEREAVATELKHLRLKATRARILQTALEELPLTEPAPASASKASSARQHPSPAAEVPLPAELTELI
;
A
#
# COMPACT_ATOMS: atom_id res chain seq x y z
N MET A 1 -13.68 25.01 -3.53
CA MET A 1 -13.85 25.35 -2.10
C MET A 1 -14.87 26.48 -1.99
N ILE A 2 -15.84 26.37 -1.08
CA ILE A 2 -16.66 27.53 -0.70
C ILE A 2 -15.84 28.32 0.34
N PRO A 3 -15.49 29.59 0.11
CA PRO A 3 -14.77 30.38 1.10
C PRO A 3 -15.64 30.62 2.34
N PRO A 4 -15.04 30.76 3.54
CA PRO A 4 -15.79 31.10 4.75
C PRO A 4 -16.49 32.45 4.57
N ILE A 5 -17.78 32.49 4.92
CA ILE A 5 -18.62 33.68 4.83
C ILE A 5 -18.72 34.31 6.23
N ASP A 6 -18.62 35.63 6.27
CA ASP A 6 -18.82 36.42 7.49
C ASP A 6 -20.22 36.20 8.11
N SER A 7 -20.26 35.99 9.43
CA SER A 7 -21.47 35.75 10.20
C SER A 7 -22.41 36.97 10.19
N ALA A 8 -21.87 38.19 10.12
CA ALA A 8 -22.69 39.40 10.01
C ALA A 8 -23.49 39.44 8.69
N VAL A 9 -22.87 39.01 7.59
CA VAL A 9 -23.53 38.95 6.26
C VAL A 9 -24.64 37.91 6.23
N LEU A 10 -24.43 36.76 6.89
CA LEU A 10 -25.44 35.71 7.05
C LEU A 10 -26.62 36.15 7.93
N ALA A 11 -26.35 36.88 9.01
CA ALA A 11 -27.37 37.44 9.90
C ALA A 11 -28.22 38.53 9.22
N ALA A 12 -27.58 39.42 8.45
CA ALA A 12 -28.26 40.47 7.68
C ALA A 12 -29.14 39.92 6.55
N ASN A 13 -28.81 38.73 6.01
CA ASN A 13 -29.48 38.15 4.84
C ASN A 13 -29.97 36.71 5.11
N PRO A 14 -31.09 36.51 5.83
CA PRO A 14 -31.56 35.16 6.21
C PRO A 14 -31.88 34.26 5.01
N LYS A 15 -32.36 34.83 3.88
CA LYS A 15 -32.56 34.09 2.62
C LYS A 15 -31.25 33.56 2.06
N PHE A 16 -30.18 34.35 2.12
CA PHE A 16 -28.84 33.94 1.69
C PHE A 16 -28.24 32.90 2.63
N ALA A 17 -28.45 33.01 3.95
CA ALA A 17 -28.04 31.99 4.91
C ALA A 17 -28.68 30.61 4.63
N LEU A 18 -29.96 30.57 4.29
CA LEU A 18 -30.65 29.35 3.87
C LEU A 18 -30.10 28.77 2.56
N LEU A 19 -29.80 29.64 1.57
CA LEU A 19 -29.17 29.22 0.31
C LEU A 19 -27.77 28.66 0.55
N HIS A 20 -26.91 29.38 1.27
CA HIS A 20 -25.55 28.96 1.61
C HIS A 20 -25.54 27.62 2.35
N LYS A 21 -26.42 27.45 3.35
CA LYS A 21 -26.62 26.17 4.07
C LYS A 21 -27.05 25.06 3.11
N THR A 22 -27.97 25.33 2.18
CA THR A 22 -28.45 24.33 1.21
C THR A 22 -27.36 23.91 0.23
N LEU A 23 -26.60 24.87 -0.30
CA LEU A 23 -25.49 24.60 -1.24
C LEU A 23 -24.38 23.78 -0.57
N SER A 24 -23.89 24.23 0.60
CA SER A 24 -22.82 23.55 1.34
C SER A 24 -23.19 22.17 1.87
N THR A 25 -24.45 21.96 2.30
CA THR A 25 -24.88 20.65 2.83
C THR A 25 -25.31 19.66 1.75
N LYS A 26 -26.15 20.08 0.79
CA LYS A 26 -26.81 19.16 -0.15
C LYS A 26 -26.17 19.09 -1.53
N LEU A 27 -25.71 20.21 -2.09
CA LEU A 27 -25.37 20.27 -3.51
C LEU A 27 -23.87 20.21 -3.81
N LEU A 28 -23.04 20.82 -2.96
CA LEU A 28 -21.60 20.96 -3.18
C LEU A 28 -20.79 20.04 -2.26
N THR A 29 -19.67 19.53 -2.78
CA THR A 29 -18.59 18.95 -1.96
C THR A 29 -17.75 20.08 -1.35
N PRO A 30 -16.97 19.83 -0.27
CA PRO A 30 -16.07 20.82 0.30
C PRO A 30 -15.16 21.45 -0.77
N ASP A 31 -14.59 20.62 -1.64
CA ASP A 31 -13.69 21.02 -2.73
C ASP A 31 -14.36 21.91 -3.80
N GLY A 32 -15.68 22.10 -3.75
CA GLY A 32 -16.46 22.95 -4.66
C GLY A 32 -16.99 22.23 -5.90
N GLY A 33 -16.82 20.90 -5.98
CA GLY A 33 -17.53 20.08 -6.96
C GLY A 33 -19.01 19.95 -6.61
N THR A 34 -19.81 19.43 -7.54
CA THR A 34 -21.21 19.06 -7.27
C THR A 34 -21.30 17.59 -6.83
N LYS A 35 -22.17 17.30 -5.86
CA LYS A 35 -22.37 15.95 -5.29
C LYS A 35 -23.17 15.00 -6.18
N ASN A 36 -23.94 15.54 -7.13
CA ASN A 36 -24.90 14.79 -7.92
C ASN A 36 -24.76 15.10 -9.42
N HIS A 37 -23.57 14.82 -9.95
CA HIS A 37 -23.26 15.05 -11.36
C HIS A 37 -23.66 13.83 -12.20
N PRO A 38 -24.32 13.98 -13.36
CA PRO A 38 -24.88 12.85 -14.12
C PRO A 38 -23.84 11.82 -14.58
N ALA A 39 -22.65 12.25 -15.00
CA ALA A 39 -21.53 11.38 -15.37
C ALA A 39 -20.67 10.90 -14.17
N GLN A 40 -21.13 11.08 -12.93
CA GLN A 40 -20.41 10.58 -11.75
C GLN A 40 -20.28 9.05 -11.68
N PRO A 41 -21.33 8.22 -11.92
CA PRO A 41 -21.16 6.77 -11.95
C PRO A 41 -20.17 6.29 -13.02
N GLU A 42 -20.14 6.93 -14.19
CA GLU A 42 -19.17 6.63 -15.25
C GLU A 42 -17.74 6.93 -14.79
N ARG A 43 -17.51 8.09 -14.16
CA ARG A 43 -16.20 8.44 -13.58
C ARG A 43 -15.79 7.50 -12.46
N GLU A 44 -16.72 7.05 -11.63
CA GLU A 44 -16.46 6.07 -10.57
C GLU A 44 -16.08 4.69 -11.15
N ALA A 45 -16.77 4.23 -12.20
CA ALA A 45 -16.43 3.01 -12.93
C ALA A 45 -15.02 3.09 -13.55
N VAL A 46 -14.72 4.16 -14.29
CA VAL A 46 -13.36 4.38 -14.85
C VAL A 46 -12.31 4.45 -13.74
N ALA A 47 -12.61 5.09 -12.62
CA ALA A 47 -11.68 5.18 -11.50
C ALA A 47 -11.41 3.83 -10.80
N THR A 48 -12.39 2.92 -10.74
CA THR A 48 -12.18 1.56 -10.19
C THR A 48 -11.39 0.68 -11.16
N GLU A 49 -11.67 0.74 -12.46
CA GLU A 49 -10.87 0.06 -13.48
C GLU A 49 -9.42 0.53 -13.48
N LEU A 50 -9.19 1.85 -13.46
CA LEU A 50 -7.85 2.46 -13.40
C LEU A 50 -7.09 1.98 -12.13
N LYS A 51 -7.74 1.91 -10.98
CA LYS A 51 -7.14 1.36 -9.74
C LYS A 51 -6.75 -0.11 -9.90
N HIS A 52 -7.60 -0.93 -10.50
CA HIS A 52 -7.31 -2.35 -10.75
C HIS A 52 -6.11 -2.52 -11.72
N LEU A 53 -6.10 -1.78 -12.82
CA LEU A 53 -4.98 -1.78 -13.78
C LEU A 53 -3.66 -1.30 -13.14
N ARG A 54 -3.70 -0.26 -12.30
CA ARG A 54 -2.54 0.19 -11.52
C ARG A 54 -2.02 -0.92 -10.60
N LEU A 55 -2.89 -1.59 -9.84
CA LEU A 55 -2.49 -2.70 -8.97
C LEU A 55 -1.88 -3.87 -9.74
N LYS A 56 -2.42 -4.21 -10.92
CA LYS A 56 -1.83 -5.25 -11.78
C LYS A 56 -0.44 -4.84 -12.28
N ALA A 57 -0.30 -3.61 -12.75
CA ALA A 57 0.97 -3.08 -13.25
C ALA A 57 2.04 -2.97 -12.15
N THR A 58 1.69 -2.51 -10.94
CA THR A 58 2.64 -2.44 -9.82
C THR A 58 3.07 -3.82 -9.34
N ARG A 59 2.17 -4.81 -9.29
CA ARG A 59 2.54 -6.21 -8.98
C ARG A 59 3.54 -6.77 -10.00
N ALA A 60 3.26 -6.60 -11.30
CA ALA A 60 4.18 -7.04 -12.36
C ALA A 60 5.55 -6.35 -12.24
N ARG A 61 5.57 -5.03 -12.00
CA ARG A 61 6.80 -4.26 -11.79
C ARG A 61 7.60 -4.75 -10.57
N ILE A 62 6.94 -5.00 -9.43
CA ILE A 62 7.62 -5.51 -8.21
C ILE A 62 8.26 -6.87 -8.47
N LEU A 63 7.59 -7.76 -9.21
CA LEU A 63 8.17 -9.06 -9.58
C LEU A 63 9.35 -8.90 -10.54
N GLN A 64 9.27 -7.98 -11.51
CA GLN A 64 10.39 -7.68 -12.41
C GLN A 64 11.59 -7.13 -11.65
N THR A 65 11.40 -6.10 -10.81
CA THR A 65 12.51 -5.52 -10.02
C THR A 65 13.09 -6.54 -9.04
N ALA A 66 12.26 -7.38 -8.40
CA ALA A 66 12.76 -8.43 -7.50
C ALA A 66 13.56 -9.54 -8.23
N LEU A 67 13.29 -9.79 -9.51
CA LEU A 67 14.09 -10.71 -10.34
C LEU A 67 15.36 -10.05 -10.88
N GLU A 68 15.33 -8.76 -11.19
CA GLU A 68 16.51 -7.96 -11.60
C GLU A 68 17.48 -7.73 -10.43
N GLU A 69 16.95 -7.54 -9.21
CA GLU A 69 17.73 -7.40 -7.96
C GLU A 69 18.24 -8.75 -7.44
N LEU A 70 17.76 -9.87 -7.98
CA LEU A 70 18.19 -11.20 -7.54
C LEU A 70 19.63 -11.45 -8.04
N PRO A 71 20.61 -11.70 -7.15
CA PRO A 71 21.98 -11.97 -7.58
C PRO A 71 22.04 -13.31 -8.30
N LEU A 72 22.12 -13.27 -9.64
CA LEU A 72 22.34 -14.45 -10.50
C LEU A 72 23.76 -15.05 -10.36
N THR A 73 24.49 -14.72 -9.29
CA THR A 73 25.78 -15.30 -8.98
C THR A 73 25.60 -16.40 -7.94
N GLU A 74 26.14 -17.57 -8.25
CA GLU A 74 26.31 -18.68 -7.33
C GLU A 74 26.94 -18.19 -6.00
N PRO A 75 26.43 -18.60 -4.83
CA PRO A 75 27.03 -18.19 -3.56
C PRO A 75 28.37 -18.88 -3.36
N ALA A 76 29.42 -18.26 -3.91
CA ALA A 76 30.81 -18.56 -3.54
C ALA A 76 30.94 -18.54 -2.00
N PRO A 77 31.70 -19.47 -1.40
CA PRO A 77 31.48 -19.90 -0.03
C PRO A 77 31.64 -18.78 1.01
N ALA A 78 30.81 -18.87 2.05
CA ALA A 78 30.65 -17.84 3.07
C ALA A 78 31.98 -17.44 3.73
N SER A 79 32.42 -16.20 3.51
CA SER A 79 33.39 -15.50 4.36
C SER A 79 32.69 -14.47 5.25
N ALA A 80 31.78 -14.97 6.10
CA ALA A 80 31.22 -14.17 7.18
C ALA A 80 32.37 -13.70 8.10
N SER A 81 32.65 -12.40 8.10
CA SER A 81 33.74 -11.83 8.90
C SER A 81 33.29 -10.66 9.76
N LYS A 82 33.48 -10.84 11.08
CA LYS A 82 33.35 -9.86 12.18
C LYS A 82 31.89 -9.49 12.54
N ALA A 83 31.46 -9.43 13.81
CA ALA A 83 31.94 -9.95 15.10
C ALA A 83 30.71 -9.92 16.08
N SER A 84 30.68 -10.39 17.34
CA SER A 84 31.68 -10.77 18.35
C SER A 84 31.09 -11.80 19.36
N SER A 85 31.90 -12.20 20.35
CA SER A 85 31.49 -12.61 21.72
C SER A 85 31.19 -14.10 22.02
N ALA A 86 32.29 -14.80 22.33
CA ALA A 86 32.46 -15.67 23.51
C ALA A 86 31.41 -16.74 23.86
N ARG A 87 31.76 -18.02 23.59
CA ARG A 87 32.29 -18.90 24.67
C ARG A 87 33.11 -20.06 24.11
N GLN A 88 34.20 -20.41 24.79
CA GLN A 88 35.06 -21.55 24.45
C GLN A 88 34.51 -22.83 25.07
N HIS A 89 34.39 -23.92 24.30
CA HIS A 89 34.59 -25.30 24.77
C HIS A 89 34.99 -26.19 23.56
N PRO A 90 36.12 -26.92 23.61
CA PRO A 90 36.51 -27.84 22.55
C PRO A 90 35.78 -29.20 22.68
N SER A 91 35.37 -29.75 21.55
CA SER A 91 34.92 -31.14 21.40
C SER A 91 36.12 -32.07 21.15
N PRO A 92 36.05 -33.33 21.58
CA PRO A 92 36.63 -34.42 20.81
C PRO A 92 35.57 -35.43 20.32
N ALA A 93 35.67 -35.72 19.03
CA ALA A 93 35.09 -36.81 18.25
C ALA A 93 34.40 -37.98 18.98
N ALA A 94 33.17 -38.29 18.55
CA ALA A 94 32.63 -39.64 18.49
C ALA A 94 31.69 -39.76 17.27
N GLU A 95 32.00 -40.67 16.34
CA GLU A 95 31.21 -40.97 15.14
C GLU A 95 30.08 -41.95 15.48
N VAL A 96 28.82 -41.65 15.12
CA VAL A 96 27.73 -42.64 14.97
C VAL A 96 26.79 -42.17 13.84
N PRO A 97 26.34 -43.05 12.91
CA PRO A 97 25.81 -42.62 11.60
C PRO A 97 24.29 -42.37 11.54
N LEU A 98 23.87 -41.83 10.38
CA LEU A 98 22.48 -41.51 9.99
C LEU A 98 21.53 -42.73 10.01
N PRO A 99 20.29 -42.59 10.51
CA PRO A 99 19.25 -43.63 10.40
C PRO A 99 18.60 -43.66 9.00
N ALA A 100 18.38 -44.86 8.47
CA ALA A 100 18.01 -45.11 7.07
C ALA A 100 16.50 -45.38 6.84
N GLU A 101 15.62 -44.61 7.49
CA GLU A 101 14.20 -44.98 7.70
C GLU A 101 13.16 -44.13 6.93
N LEU A 102 13.55 -43.36 5.90
CA LEU A 102 12.60 -42.54 5.10
C LEU A 102 12.79 -42.63 3.57
N THR A 103 13.48 -43.65 3.08
CA THR A 103 13.55 -43.93 1.62
C THR A 103 12.41 -44.80 1.09
N GLU A 104 11.51 -45.27 1.95
CA GLU A 104 10.34 -46.09 1.58
C GLU A 104 9.03 -45.31 1.74
N LEU A 105 8.77 -44.40 0.80
CA LEU A 105 7.42 -43.94 0.50
C LEU A 105 7.25 -43.70 -1.01
N ILE A 106 7.17 -44.82 -1.75
CA ILE A 106 6.69 -44.94 -3.13
C ILE A 106 5.43 -45.82 -3.07
#